data_AF-A0A5H2Y6E6-F1
#
_entry.id   AF-A0A5H2Y6E6-F1
#
_cell.length_a   1.000
_cell.length_b   1.000
_cell.length_c   1.000
_cell.angle_alpha   90.00
_cell.angle_beta   90.00
_cell.angle_gamma   90.00
#
_symmetry.space_group_name_H-M   'P 1'
#
loop_
_entity.id
_entity.type
_entity.pdbx_description
1 polymer ?
#
loop_
_entity_poly.entity_id
_entity_poly.type
_entity_poly.pdbx_seq_one_letter_code
_entity_poly.pdbx_strand_id
1 'polypeptide(L)' 'MSYEYNGSLIQIAQPVLSISVNKSNVIFADKTGSKNTRFSTASEARSFIRWLTQITA' A
#
# COMPACT_ATOMS: atom_id res chain seq x y z
N MET A 1 -9.11 0.52 -6.66
CA MET A 1 -8.43 1.83 -6.49
C MET A 1 -6.97 1.66 -6.84
N SER A 2 -6.28 2.73 -7.21
CA SER A 2 -4.86 2.67 -7.56
C SER A 2 -4.08 3.81 -6.91
N TYR A 3 -2.82 3.55 -6.59
CA TYR A 3 -1.86 4.54 -6.10
C TYR A 3 -0.72 4.64 -7.09
N GLU A 4 -0.48 5.84 -7.63
CA GLU A 4 0.65 6.08 -8.51
C GLU A 4 1.92 6.31 -7.70
N TYR A 5 2.96 5.57 -8.03
CA TYR A 5 4.28 5.69 -7.42
C TYR A 5 5.35 5.45 -8.49
N ASN A 6 6.22 6.44 -8.70
CA ASN A 6 7.30 6.39 -9.70
C ASN A 6 6.84 5.94 -11.10
N GLY A 7 5.70 6.46 -11.57
CA GLY A 7 5.13 6.11 -12.87
C GLY A 7 4.51 4.71 -12.95
N SER A 8 4.43 3.98 -11.83
CA SER A 8 3.77 2.68 -11.73
C SER A 8 2.49 2.77 -10.90
N LEU A 9 1.45 2.04 -11.30
CA LEU A 9 0.19 1.97 -10.55
C LEU A 9 0.17 0.73 -9.65
N ILE A 10 0.15 0.96 -8.34
CA ILE A 10 -0.15 -0.08 -7.36
C ILE A 10 -1.66 -0.26 -7.38
N GLN A 11 -2.14 -1.46 -7.70
CA GLN A 11 -3.57 -1.77 -7.72
C GLN A 11 -4.02 -2.28 -6.36
N ILE A 12 -5.14 -1.75 -5.85
CA ILE A 12 -5.72 -2.10 -4.55
C ILE A 12 -7.19 -2.45 -4.76
N ALA A 13 -7.55 -3.66 -4.35
CA ALA A 13 -8.92 -4.12 -4.32
C ALA A 13 -9.50 -3.92 -2.91
N GLN A 14 -10.81 -3.74 -2.78
CA GLN A 14 -11.48 -3.69 -1.48
C GLN A 14 -12.15 -5.04 -1.17
N PRO A 15 -12.22 -5.47 0.10
CA PRO A 15 -11.60 -4.82 1.26
C PRO A 15 -10.07 -5.04 1.31
N VAL A 16 -9.36 -4.13 1.97
CA VAL A 16 -8.00 -4.40 2.47
C VAL A 16 -8.13 -5.13 3.80
N LEU A 17 -7.55 -6.31 3.88
CA LEU A 17 -7.72 -7.26 4.98
C LEU A 17 -6.61 -7.12 6.03
N SER A 18 -5.39 -6.78 5.60
CA SER A 18 -4.26 -6.60 6.51
C SER A 18 -3.19 -5.71 5.89
N ILE A 19 -2.41 -5.05 6.75
CA ILE A 19 -1.26 -4.22 6.39
C ILE A 19 -0.12 -4.54 7.35
N SER A 20 1.07 -4.76 6.82
CA SER A 20 2.32 -4.99 7.55
C SER A 20 3.42 -4.10 6.97
N VAL A 21 4.24 -3.53 7.83
CA VAL A 21 5.21 -2.49 7.46
C VAL A 21 6.56 -2.82 8.06
N ASN A 22 7.60 -2.81 7.23
CA ASN A 22 8.99 -2.95 7.65
C ASN A 22 9.84 -1.88 6.96
N LYS A 23 10.16 -0.80 7.68
CA LYS A 23 10.88 0.38 7.17
C LYS A 23 10.17 0.99 5.95
N SER A 24 10.76 0.89 4.75
CA SER A 24 10.16 1.38 3.50
C SER A 24 9.43 0.29 2.72
N ASN A 25 9.31 -0.92 3.26
CA ASN A 25 8.57 -2.02 2.64
C ASN A 25 7.17 -2.14 3.26
N VAL A 26 6.14 -2.20 2.42
CA VAL A 26 4.74 -2.36 2.83
C VAL A 26 4.19 -3.61 2.17
N ILE A 27 3.67 -4.52 2.99
CA ILE A 27 2.93 -5.70 2.55
C ILE A 27 1.48 -5.48 2.95
N PHE A 28 0.55 -5.63 2.02
CA PHE A 28 -0.87 -5.56 2.34
C PHE A 28 -1.62 -6.67 1.61
N ALA A 29 -2.65 -7.22 2.26
CA ALA A 29 -3.54 -8.19 1.63
C ALA A 29 -4.86 -7.52 1.31
N ASP A 30 -5.34 -7.72 0.09
CA ASP A 30 -6.69 -7.34 -0.33
C ASP A 30 -7.48 -8.56 -0.83
N LYS A 31 -8.70 -8.35 -1.33
CA LYS A 31 -9.53 -9.45 -1.89
C LYS A 31 -8.87 -10.26 -3.01
N THR A 32 -7.82 -9.74 -3.65
CA THR A 32 -7.09 -10.40 -4.73
C THR A 32 -5.81 -11.11 -4.25
N GLY A 33 -5.42 -10.91 -2.99
CA GLY A 33 -4.27 -11.55 -2.37
C GLY A 33 -3.28 -10.57 -1.76
N SER A 34 -2.10 -11.08 -1.43
CA SER A 34 -1.02 -10.29 -0.81
C SER A 34 -0.19 -9.56 -1.86
N LYS A 35 0.10 -8.28 -1.59
CA LYS A 35 0.89 -7.39 -2.44
C LYS A 35 2.04 -6.84 -1.62
N ASN A 36 3.21 -6.77 -2.25
CA ASN A 36 4.42 -6.25 -1.63
C ASN A 36 4.91 -5.04 -2.42
N THR A 37 5.08 -3.92 -1.75
CA THR A 37 5.55 -2.68 -2.35
C THR A 37 6.71 -2.11 -1.54
N ARG A 38 7.84 -1.89 -2.22
CA ARG A 38 9.01 -1.25 -1.64
C ARG A 38 9.10 0.20 -2.10
N PHE A 39 9.10 1.11 -1.14
CA PHE A 39 9.32 2.54 -1.33
C PHE A 39 10.80 2.88 -1.15
N SER A 40 11.23 4.00 -1.73
CA SER A 40 12.61 4.48 -1.63
C SER A 40 12.94 4.93 -0.22
N THR A 41 11.96 5.52 0.48
CA THR A 41 12.09 6.05 1.83
C THR A 41 10.96 5.57 2.76
N ALA A 42 11.22 5.58 4.07
CA ALA A 42 10.19 5.30 5.06
C ALA A 42 9.08 6.38 5.08
N SER A 43 9.38 7.61 4.65
CA SER A 43 8.39 8.68 4.56
C SER A 43 7.37 8.42 3.45
N GLU A 44 7.81 7.95 2.29
CA GLU A 44 6.91 7.57 1.18
C GLU A 44 6.03 6.38 1.56
N ALA A 45 6.60 5.37 2.22
CA ALA A 45 5.82 4.24 2.75
C ALA A 45 4.72 4.72 3.71
N ARG A 46 5.02 5.66 4.62
CA ARG A 46 4.03 6.27 5.51
C ARG A 46 2.94 7.04 4.77
N SER A 47 3.30 7.80 3.73
CA SER A 47 2.33 8.52 2.89
C SER A 47 1.36 7.54 2.21
N PHE A 48 1.89 6.44 1.67
CA PHE A 48 1.07 5.38 1.09
C PHE A 48 0.15 4.73 2.12
N ILE A 49 0.65 4.38 3.31
CA ILE A 49 -0.17 3.78 4.37
C ILE A 49 -1.29 4.73 4.80
N ARG A 50 -0.99 6.02 5.00
CA ARG A 50 -2.01 7.02 5.39
C ARG A 50 -3.12 7.08 4.35
N TRP A 51 -2.76 7.15 3.07
CA TRP A 51 -3.72 7.10 1.98
C TRP A 51 -4.52 5.78 1.99
N LEU A 52 -3.83 4.64 2.14
CA LEU A 52 -4.44 3.32 2.14
C LEU A 52 -5.46 3.18 3.28
N THR A 53 -5.15 3.69 4.47
CA THR A 53 -6.07 3.68 5.61
C THR A 53 -7.28 4.60 5.43
N GLN A 54 -7.13 5.72 4.71
CA GLN A 54 -8.22 6.66 4.45
C GLN A 54 -9.26 6.10 3.47
N ILE A 55 -8.82 5.26 2.52
CA ILE A 55 -9.72 4.65 1.53
C ILE A 55 -10.33 3.32 1.99
N THR A 56 -9.86 2.78 3.12
CA THR A 56 -10.36 1.54 3.72
C THR A 56 -11.24 1.77 4.94
N ALA A 57 -11.28 3.00 5.47
CA ALA A 57 -12.19 3.43 6.52
C ALA A 57 -13.56 3.80 5.91
#